data_AF-A0A848VZS2-F1
#
_entry.id   AF-A0A848VZS2-F1
#
_cell.length_a   1.000
_cell.length_b   1.000
_cell.length_c   1.000
_cell.angle_alpha   90.00
_cell.angle_beta   90.00
_cell.angle_gamma   90.00
#
_symmetry.space_group_name_H-M   'P 1'
#
loop_
_entity.id
_entity.type
_entity.pdbx_description
1 polymer ?
#
loop_
_entity_poly.entity_id
_entity_poly.type
_entity_poly.pdbx_seq_one_letter_code
_entity_poly.pdbx_strand_id
1 'polypeptide(L)'
;MNEQLTKDVSDMREDYAREGVVVIRSAISDHWVEVLREAVEEQVAKGIRYFANRNMREEPGGFQEFCLHSGIGRLVADLVGSPYTSLVFDQMFVKEPGTKTQTGWHTDQPYWPIDGPLMSVWIALDDVDADNGAMEFIPGSHAWGKKYRPFLTDQNGGFVEYL
;
A
#
# COMPACT_ATOMS: atom_id res chain seq x y z
N MET A 1 2.61 -6.96 -25.59
CA MET A 1 2.45 -5.50 -25.41
C MET A 1 0.97 -5.28 -25.16
N ASN A 2 0.53 -5.44 -23.91
CA ASN A 2 -0.89 -5.38 -23.57
C ASN A 2 -1.29 -3.94 -23.31
N GLU A 3 -2.37 -3.54 -23.98
CA GLU A 3 -3.02 -2.25 -23.88
C GLU A 3 -3.66 -2.03 -22.50
N GLN A 4 -3.81 -0.75 -22.17
CA GLN A 4 -4.50 -0.16 -21.01
C GLN A 4 -3.81 -0.30 -19.65
N LEU A 5 -3.07 0.75 -19.31
CA LEU A 5 -3.16 1.46 -18.02
C LEU A 5 -2.29 2.74 -18.06
N THR A 6 -2.47 3.60 -19.07
CA THR A 6 -2.04 5.01 -18.93
C THR A 6 -3.26 5.80 -18.55
N LYS A 7 -3.69 5.66 -17.29
CA LYS A 7 -4.58 6.65 -16.71
C LYS A 7 -3.77 7.93 -16.60
N ASP A 8 -4.23 8.98 -17.27
CA ASP A 8 -3.61 10.29 -17.09
C ASP A 8 -3.90 10.75 -15.66
N VAL A 9 -2.85 10.71 -14.84
CA VAL A 9 -2.87 11.11 -13.42
C VAL A 9 -2.22 12.47 -13.22
N SER A 10 -1.87 13.17 -14.30
CA SER A 10 -1.16 14.46 -14.23
C SER A 10 -1.96 15.51 -13.46
N ASP A 11 -3.29 15.57 -13.68
CA ASP A 11 -4.20 16.45 -12.96
C ASP A 11 -4.28 16.15 -11.45
N MET A 12 -3.88 14.94 -11.03
CA MET A 12 -3.92 14.50 -9.63
C MET A 12 -2.63 14.82 -8.86
N ARG A 13 -1.57 15.25 -9.57
CA ARG A 13 -0.27 15.53 -8.96
C ARG A 13 -0.34 16.67 -7.95
N GLU A 14 -1.03 17.75 -8.29
CA GLU A 14 -1.14 18.92 -7.43
C GLU A 14 -1.89 18.59 -6.14
N ASP A 15 -2.95 17.77 -6.24
CA ASP A 15 -3.69 17.28 -5.08
C ASP A 15 -2.81 16.38 -4.22
N TYR A 16 -2.07 15.44 -4.80
CA TYR A 16 -1.14 14.61 -4.03
C TYR A 16 -0.05 15.44 -3.34
N ALA A 17 0.51 16.44 -4.02
CA ALA A 17 1.53 17.32 -3.45
C ALA A 17 0.98 18.15 -2.28
N ARG A 18 -0.26 18.63 -2.39
CA ARG A 18 -0.93 19.48 -1.39
C ARG A 18 -1.46 18.69 -0.19
N GLU A 19 -2.13 17.58 -0.45
CA GLU A 19 -2.84 16.79 0.57
C GLU A 19 -1.99 15.65 1.15
N GLY A 20 -0.92 15.24 0.45
CA GLY A 20 -0.07 14.11 0.83
C GLY A 20 -0.67 12.73 0.52
N VAL A 21 -1.90 12.70 -0.01
CA VAL A 21 -2.63 11.49 -0.37
C VAL A 21 -3.56 11.78 -1.56
N VAL A 22 -3.77 10.78 -2.41
CA VAL A 22 -4.74 10.85 -3.51
C VAL A 22 -5.33 9.47 -3.80
N VAL A 23 -6.60 9.42 -4.22
CA VAL A 23 -7.31 8.18 -4.55
C VAL A 23 -7.45 8.03 -6.06
N ILE A 24 -6.82 7.00 -6.62
CA ILE A 24 -6.91 6.68 -8.05
C ILE A 24 -7.89 5.54 -8.23
N ARG A 25 -9.13 5.85 -8.64
CA ARG A 25 -10.15 4.83 -8.94
C ARG A 25 -9.78 4.03 -10.19
N SER A 26 -10.00 2.72 -10.16
CA SER A 26 -9.68 1.81 -11.28
C SER A 26 -8.22 1.94 -11.72
N ALA A 27 -7.30 2.05 -10.75
CA ALA A 27 -5.86 2.19 -11.00
C ALA A 27 -5.22 0.94 -11.62
N ILE A 28 -5.85 -0.23 -11.43
CA ILE A 28 -5.44 -1.51 -12.00
C ILE A 28 -6.66 -2.18 -12.63
N SER A 29 -6.43 -3.09 -13.58
CA SER A 29 -7.51 -3.84 -14.23
C SER A 29 -8.06 -4.93 -13.31
N ASP A 30 -9.29 -5.37 -13.58
CA ASP A 30 -9.94 -6.47 -12.85
C ASP A 30 -9.08 -7.74 -12.86
N HIS A 31 -8.35 -7.99 -13.94
CA HIS A 31 -7.39 -9.09 -14.01
C HIS A 31 -6.35 -9.02 -12.88
N TRP A 32 -5.74 -7.85 -12.65
CA TRP A 32 -4.74 -7.69 -11.59
C TRP A 32 -5.35 -7.72 -10.19
N VAL A 33 -6.60 -7.28 -10.04
CA VAL A 33 -7.34 -7.43 -8.78
C VAL A 33 -7.49 -8.92 -8.45
N GLU A 34 -7.94 -9.74 -9.40
CA GLU A 34 -8.12 -11.18 -9.19
C GLU A 34 -6.78 -11.91 -8.95
N VAL A 35 -5.72 -11.58 -9.70
CA VAL A 35 -4.38 -12.14 -9.46
C VAL A 35 -3.88 -11.86 -8.04
N LEU A 36 -4.10 -10.64 -7.53
CA LEU A 36 -3.70 -10.27 -6.17
C LEU A 36 -4.60 -10.92 -5.12
N ARG A 37 -5.91 -11.05 -5.36
CA ARG A 37 -6.85 -11.78 -4.48
C ARG A 37 -6.43 -13.24 -4.33
N GLU A 38 -6.19 -13.95 -5.43
CA GLU A 38 -5.73 -15.33 -5.40
C GLU A 38 -4.40 -15.46 -4.63
N ALA A 39 -3.45 -14.55 -4.88
CA ALA A 39 -2.18 -14.54 -4.16
C ALA A 39 -2.36 -14.31 -2.64
N VAL A 40 -3.29 -13.45 -2.22
CA VAL A 40 -3.62 -13.25 -0.80
C VAL A 40 -4.25 -14.50 -0.21
N GLU A 41 -5.23 -15.12 -0.89
CA GLU A 41 -5.90 -16.35 -0.43
C GLU A 41 -4.92 -17.51 -0.24
N GLU A 42 -3.91 -17.66 -1.11
CA GLU A 42 -2.85 -18.65 -0.92
C GLU A 42 -2.05 -18.43 0.38
N GLN A 43 -1.75 -17.19 0.74
CA GLN A 43 -1.05 -16.87 1.98
C GLN A 43 -1.96 -17.09 3.20
N VAL A 44 -3.23 -16.72 3.06
CA VAL A 44 -4.26 -16.99 4.08
C VAL A 44 -4.42 -18.50 4.30
N ALA A 45 -4.40 -19.32 3.25
CA ALA A 45 -4.46 -20.77 3.39
C ALA A 45 -3.24 -21.36 4.14
N LYS A 46 -2.08 -20.69 4.04
CA LYS A 46 -0.85 -21.05 4.78
C LYS A 46 -0.83 -20.56 6.24
N GLY A 47 -1.91 -19.95 6.73
CA GLY A 47 -2.00 -19.40 8.08
C GLY A 47 -1.34 -18.04 8.26
N ILE A 48 -0.91 -17.40 7.16
CA ILE A 48 -0.29 -16.08 7.18
C ILE A 48 -1.40 -15.02 7.18
N ARG A 49 -1.32 -14.03 8.07
CA ARG A 49 -2.41 -13.08 8.35
C ARG A 49 -1.90 -11.64 8.48
N TYR A 50 -2.80 -10.73 8.86
CA TYR A 50 -2.58 -9.30 9.11
C TYR A 50 -1.15 -8.95 9.55
N PHE A 51 -0.54 -7.97 8.87
CA PHE A 51 0.83 -7.49 9.08
C PHE A 51 1.95 -8.50 8.82
N ALA A 52 1.64 -9.77 8.52
CA ALA A 52 2.64 -10.75 8.17
C ALA A 52 3.12 -10.59 6.72
N ASN A 53 4.37 -11.03 6.55
CA ASN A 53 5.17 -11.04 5.33
C ASN A 53 5.34 -9.71 4.59
N ARG A 54 6.58 -9.24 4.60
CA ARG A 54 7.09 -8.25 3.65
C ARG A 54 7.81 -8.98 2.52
N ASN A 55 7.94 -8.31 1.39
CA ASN A 55 8.68 -8.79 0.23
C ASN A 55 8.08 -10.06 -0.42
N MET A 56 6.75 -10.14 -0.52
CA MET A 56 6.08 -11.28 -1.18
C MET A 56 6.47 -11.42 -2.64
N ARG A 57 6.86 -10.32 -3.30
CA ARG A 57 7.37 -10.35 -4.68
C ARG A 57 8.66 -11.14 -4.86
N GLU A 58 9.38 -11.47 -3.79
CA GLU A 58 10.63 -12.24 -3.88
C GLU A 58 10.36 -13.71 -4.24
N GLU A 59 9.16 -14.20 -3.94
CA GLU A 59 8.70 -15.53 -4.33
C GLU A 59 7.94 -15.48 -5.67
N PRO A 60 8.12 -16.47 -6.56
CA PRO A 60 7.33 -16.58 -7.78
C PRO A 60 5.83 -16.67 -7.47
N GLY A 61 5.00 -15.91 -8.19
CA GLY A 61 3.55 -15.92 -8.04
C GLY A 61 2.90 -14.55 -8.30
N GLY A 62 1.63 -14.42 -7.91
CA GLY A 62 0.81 -13.25 -8.25
C GLY A 62 1.37 -11.90 -7.79
N PHE A 63 2.00 -11.83 -6.61
CA PHE A 63 2.64 -10.60 -6.13
C PHE A 63 3.83 -10.20 -7.01
N GLN A 64 4.70 -11.15 -7.36
CA GLN A 64 5.85 -10.90 -8.23
C GLN A 64 5.39 -10.45 -9.63
N GLU A 65 4.47 -11.19 -10.23
CA GLU A 65 3.92 -10.88 -11.55
C GLU A 65 3.27 -9.49 -11.56
N PHE A 66 2.49 -9.15 -10.53
CA PHE A 66 1.90 -7.82 -10.39
C PHE A 66 2.97 -6.73 -10.33
N CYS A 67 3.98 -6.87 -9.47
CA CYS A 67 5.03 -5.87 -9.31
C CYS A 67 5.84 -5.66 -10.60
N LEU A 68 6.06 -6.71 -11.39
CA LEU A 68 6.88 -6.66 -12.60
C LEU A 68 6.10 -6.27 -13.87
N HIS A 69 4.81 -6.59 -13.93
CA HIS A 69 4.06 -6.56 -15.20
C HIS A 69 2.75 -5.75 -15.17
N SER A 70 2.29 -5.28 -14.02
CA SER A 70 1.01 -4.53 -13.95
C SER A 70 1.07 -3.11 -14.50
N GLY A 71 2.26 -2.54 -14.64
CA GLY A 71 2.43 -1.13 -14.97
C GLY A 71 2.24 -0.18 -13.77
N ILE A 72 1.97 -0.68 -12.56
CA ILE A 72 1.75 0.16 -11.36
C ILE A 72 2.92 1.12 -11.10
N GLY A 73 4.17 0.66 -11.28
CA GLY A 73 5.34 1.52 -11.11
C GLY A 73 5.37 2.70 -12.10
N ARG A 74 4.93 2.49 -13.35
CA ARG A 74 4.81 3.59 -14.32
C ARG A 74 3.74 4.58 -13.89
N LEU A 75 2.57 4.11 -13.48
CA LEU A 75 1.48 4.97 -12.98
C LEU A 75 1.94 5.83 -11.80
N VAL A 76 2.66 5.24 -10.85
CA VAL A 76 3.21 5.96 -9.70
C VAL A 76 4.26 6.99 -10.13
N ALA A 77 5.17 6.61 -11.04
CA ALA A 77 6.17 7.52 -11.59
C ALA A 77 5.52 8.74 -12.26
N ASP A 78 4.47 8.50 -13.07
CA ASP A 78 3.74 9.54 -13.79
C ASP A 78 3.00 10.48 -12.83
N LEU A 79 2.38 9.95 -11.77
CA LEU A 79 1.71 10.75 -10.72
C LEU A 79 2.67 11.80 -10.14
N VAL A 80 3.87 11.39 -9.74
CA VAL A 80 4.85 12.29 -9.09
C VAL A 80 5.78 13.00 -10.08
N GLY A 81 5.66 12.73 -11.37
CA GLY A 81 6.53 13.32 -12.40
C GLY A 81 7.97 12.83 -12.34
N SER A 82 8.17 11.59 -11.88
CA SER A 82 9.47 10.95 -11.85
C SER A 82 9.73 10.15 -13.12
N PRO A 83 10.97 10.07 -13.64
CA PRO A 83 11.30 9.19 -14.76
C PRO A 83 11.13 7.70 -14.43
N TYR A 84 11.26 7.32 -13.15
CA TYR A 84 11.13 5.95 -12.66
C TYR A 84 10.74 5.90 -11.18
N THR A 85 10.33 4.72 -10.72
CA THR A 85 10.14 4.38 -9.30
C THR A 85 10.83 3.08 -8.99
N SER A 86 11.34 2.94 -7.76
CA SER A 86 11.91 1.69 -7.26
C SER A 86 11.02 1.13 -6.16
N LEU A 87 10.66 -0.15 -6.28
CA LEU A 87 9.89 -0.84 -5.24
C LEU A 87 10.83 -1.24 -4.08
N VAL A 88 10.59 -0.68 -2.90
CA VAL A 88 11.37 -0.98 -1.70
C VAL A 88 10.92 -2.31 -1.10
N PHE A 89 9.63 -2.41 -0.78
CA PHE A 89 9.00 -3.64 -0.32
C PHE A 89 7.52 -3.62 -0.67
N ASP A 90 6.92 -4.80 -0.64
CA ASP A 90 5.48 -5.02 -0.70
C ASP A 90 5.02 -5.74 0.58
N GLN A 91 3.75 -5.58 0.93
CA GLN A 91 3.15 -6.16 2.13
C GLN A 91 1.65 -6.33 1.91
N MET A 92 1.07 -7.39 2.47
CA MET A 92 -0.38 -7.61 2.48
C MET A 92 -0.99 -7.30 3.85
N PHE A 93 -2.23 -6.82 3.84
CA PHE A 93 -3.01 -6.54 5.05
C PHE A 93 -4.38 -7.22 4.94
N VAL A 94 -4.60 -8.24 5.77
CA VAL A 94 -5.89 -8.94 5.88
C VAL A 94 -6.52 -8.64 7.22
N LYS A 95 -7.68 -7.97 7.25
CA LYS A 95 -8.48 -7.76 8.46
C LYS A 95 -9.74 -8.62 8.37
N GLU A 96 -9.76 -9.73 9.11
CA GLU A 96 -10.93 -10.61 9.15
C GLU A 96 -12.07 -9.99 9.98
N PRO A 97 -13.35 -10.35 9.72
CA PRO A 97 -14.48 -9.89 10.50
C PRO A 97 -14.26 -10.07 12.01
N GLY A 98 -14.50 -9.01 12.78
CA GLY A 98 -14.30 -9.02 14.23
C GLY A 98 -12.86 -8.75 14.68
N THR A 99 -11.94 -8.43 13.76
CA THR A 99 -10.61 -7.91 14.12
C THR A 99 -10.76 -6.65 14.96
N LYS A 100 -10.37 -6.73 16.25
CA LYS A 100 -10.49 -5.61 17.20
C LYS A 100 -9.31 -4.65 17.15
N THR A 101 -8.20 -5.08 16.55
CA THR A 101 -6.96 -4.31 16.54
C THR A 101 -7.06 -3.18 15.52
N GLN A 102 -7.11 -1.95 16.01
CA GLN A 102 -7.05 -0.74 15.19
C GLN A 102 -5.61 -0.37 14.87
N THR A 103 -5.38 0.11 13.65
CA THR A 103 -4.11 0.74 13.29
C THR A 103 -4.07 2.14 13.89
N GLY A 104 -3.18 2.37 14.85
CA GLY A 104 -3.01 3.69 15.44
C GLY A 104 -2.53 4.73 14.41
N TRP A 105 -2.83 6.01 14.66
CA TRP A 105 -2.30 7.12 13.87
C TRP A 105 -0.78 7.10 13.85
N HIS A 106 -0.16 7.11 12.67
CA HIS A 106 1.29 7.08 12.54
C HIS A 106 1.74 7.70 11.22
N THR A 107 3.04 7.85 11.07
CA THR A 107 3.70 8.03 9.76
C THR A 107 4.44 6.75 9.42
N ASP A 108 4.55 6.39 8.15
CA ASP A 108 5.21 5.16 7.71
C ASP A 108 6.74 5.19 7.89
N GLN A 109 7.38 6.31 7.53
CA GLN A 109 8.84 6.43 7.44
C GLN A 109 9.62 5.96 8.70
N PRO A 110 9.17 6.22 9.94
CA PRO A 110 9.82 5.73 11.17
C PRO A 110 9.93 4.21 11.32
N TYR A 111 9.18 3.44 10.53
CA TYR A 111 9.21 1.98 10.55
C TYR A 111 10.17 1.38 9.50
N TRP A 112 10.79 2.22 8.67
CA TRP A 112 11.61 1.77 7.54
C TRP A 112 13.07 2.20 7.69
N PRO A 113 14.04 1.31 7.39
CA PRO A 113 15.47 1.62 7.49
C PRO A 113 16.00 2.37 6.25
N ILE A 114 15.17 3.22 5.64
CA ILE A 114 15.50 3.95 4.40
C ILE A 114 15.03 5.41 4.49
N ASP A 115 15.70 6.28 3.74
CA ASP A 115 15.39 7.71 3.65
C ASP A 115 15.29 8.14 2.18
N GLY A 116 14.60 9.24 1.92
CA GLY A 116 14.35 9.77 0.58
C GLY A 116 12.87 10.11 0.33
N PRO A 117 12.53 10.46 -0.93
CA PRO A 117 11.14 10.64 -1.33
C PRO A 117 10.47 9.26 -1.40
N LEU A 118 9.85 8.86 -0.29
CA LEU A 118 9.15 7.57 -0.16
C LEU A 118 7.65 7.77 -0.27
N MET A 119 6.97 6.77 -0.82
CA MET A 119 5.52 6.75 -0.92
C MET A 119 4.97 5.34 -0.77
N SER A 120 3.78 5.24 -0.19
CA SER A 120 3.02 4.00 -0.06
C SER A 120 1.94 3.95 -1.14
N VAL A 121 1.80 2.79 -1.77
CA VAL A 121 0.68 2.50 -2.68
C VAL A 121 -0.17 1.43 -2.00
N TRP A 122 -1.40 1.79 -1.66
CA TRP A 122 -2.36 0.86 -1.07
C TRP A 122 -3.44 0.52 -2.11
N ILE A 123 -3.63 -0.77 -2.33
CA ILE A 123 -4.56 -1.30 -3.32
C ILE A 123 -5.68 -1.99 -2.57
N ALA A 124 -6.90 -1.46 -2.72
CA ALA A 124 -8.10 -2.14 -2.21
C ALA A 124 -8.33 -3.39 -3.05
N LEU A 125 -8.22 -4.57 -2.44
CA LEU A 125 -8.62 -5.82 -3.09
C LEU A 125 -10.08 -6.13 -2.84
N ASP A 126 -10.69 -5.59 -1.78
CA ASP A 126 -12.11 -5.70 -1.49
C ASP A 126 -12.72 -4.31 -1.34
N ASP A 127 -14.05 -4.24 -1.40
CA ASP A 127 -14.78 -3.01 -1.08
C ASP A 127 -14.46 -2.61 0.36
N VAL A 128 -14.02 -1.36 0.54
CA VAL A 128 -13.68 -0.80 1.85
C VAL A 128 -14.54 0.40 2.19
N ASP A 129 -14.98 0.44 3.45
CA ASP A 129 -15.76 1.50 4.05
C ASP A 129 -15.29 1.79 5.49
N ALA A 130 -15.97 2.72 6.15
CA ALA A 130 -15.65 3.13 7.50
C ALA A 130 -15.82 2.01 8.54
N ASP A 131 -16.63 0.99 8.25
CA ASP A 131 -16.96 -0.09 9.18
C ASP A 131 -16.06 -1.31 9.01
N ASN A 132 -15.39 -1.47 7.85
CA ASN A 132 -14.53 -2.62 7.56
C ASN A 132 -13.03 -2.30 7.46
N GLY A 133 -12.62 -1.09 7.85
CA GLY A 133 -11.22 -0.72 8.03
C GLY A 133 -10.57 -0.01 6.84
N ALA A 134 -11.33 0.83 6.13
CA ALA A 134 -10.77 1.82 5.21
C ALA A 134 -9.67 2.66 5.89
N MET A 135 -8.70 3.10 5.08
CA MET A 135 -7.64 3.99 5.57
C MET A 135 -8.19 5.39 5.86
N GLU A 136 -7.66 6.00 6.91
CA GLU A 136 -7.89 7.40 7.26
C GLU A 136 -6.59 8.20 7.14
N PHE A 137 -6.71 9.44 6.67
CA PHE A 137 -5.58 10.35 6.49
C PHE A 137 -5.93 11.73 7.04
N ILE A 138 -4.92 12.44 7.56
CA ILE A 138 -5.03 13.87 7.85
C ILE A 138 -4.42 14.62 6.66
N PRO A 139 -5.23 15.33 5.85
CA PRO A 139 -4.72 16.02 4.68
C PRO A 139 -3.66 17.08 5.05
N GLY A 140 -2.56 17.10 4.30
CA GLY A 140 -1.43 18.00 4.53
C GLY A 140 -0.49 17.61 5.67
N SER A 141 -0.75 16.51 6.38
CA SER A 141 0.07 16.10 7.54
C SER A 141 1.52 15.73 7.18
N HIS A 142 1.80 15.33 5.93
CA HIS A 142 3.14 15.06 5.42
C HIS A 142 4.07 16.28 5.48
N ALA A 143 3.51 17.50 5.46
CA ALA A 143 4.25 18.76 5.50
C ALA A 143 4.57 19.25 6.93
N TRP A 144 4.10 18.57 7.98
CA TRP A 144 4.29 19.03 9.37
C TRP A 144 5.73 18.90 9.88
N GLY A 145 6.60 18.17 9.17
CA GLY A 145 7.98 17.92 9.59
C GLY A 145 8.09 17.06 10.86
N LYS A 146 7.00 16.40 11.26
CA LYS A 146 6.94 15.52 12.43
C LYS A 146 6.75 14.07 12.00
N LYS A 147 7.48 13.19 12.67
CA LYS A 147 7.40 11.73 12.51
C LYS A 147 6.66 11.16 13.72
N TYR A 148 5.62 10.38 13.50
CA TYR A 148 4.79 9.79 14.55
C TYR A 148 4.93 8.28 14.53
N ARG A 149 5.32 7.70 15.68
CA ARG A 149 5.52 6.26 15.88
C ARG A 149 4.97 5.81 17.24
N PRO A 150 3.64 5.88 17.47
CA PRO A 150 3.07 5.72 18.81
C PRO A 150 2.82 4.26 19.18
N PHE A 151 3.40 3.30 18.47
CA PHE A 151 3.31 1.89 18.85
C PHE A 151 4.54 1.11 18.39
N LEU A 152 4.91 0.13 19.20
CA LEU A 152 5.86 -0.91 18.82
C LEU A 152 5.12 -2.00 18.07
N THR A 153 5.64 -2.38 16.91
CA THR A 153 5.22 -3.58 16.21
C THR A 153 6.19 -4.71 16.54
N ASP A 154 5.70 -5.94 16.76
CA ASP A 154 6.58 -7.10 16.84
C ASP A 154 7.20 -7.40 15.47
N GLN A 155 8.06 -8.41 15.40
CA GLN A 155 8.69 -8.84 14.14
C GLN A 155 7.69 -9.39 13.11
N ASN A 156 6.45 -9.66 13.53
CA ASN A 156 5.34 -10.09 12.68
C ASN A 156 4.36 -8.94 12.38
N GLY A 157 4.71 -7.71 12.80
CA GLY A 157 3.93 -6.49 12.62
C GLY A 157 2.69 -6.38 13.52
N GLY A 158 2.52 -7.25 14.52
CA GLY A 158 1.49 -7.15 15.54
C GLY A 158 1.74 -6.00 16.52
N PHE A 159 0.70 -5.29 16.94
CA PHE A 159 0.82 -4.18 17.89
C PHE A 159 1.17 -4.72 19.29
N VAL A 160 2.36 -4.36 19.78
CA VAL A 160 2.90 -4.84 21.07
C VAL A 160 2.54 -3.90 22.20
N GLU A 161 2.70 -2.59 21.99
CA GLU A 161 2.51 -1.57 23.02
C GLU A 161 2.28 -0.21 22.38
N TYR A 162 1.38 0.59 22.94
CA TYR A 162 1.22 2.01 22.59
C TYR A 162 2.22 2.84 23.42
N LEU A 163 3.00 3.69 22.75
CA LEU A 163 4.04 4.56 23.31
C LEU A 163 3.48 5.93 23.71
#